data_AF-A0A0M8MEL5-F1
#
_entry.id   AF-A0A0M8MEL5-F1
#
_cell.length_a   1.000
_cell.length_b   1.000
_cell.length_c   1.000
_cell.angle_alpha   90.00
_cell.angle_beta   90.00
_cell.angle_gamma   90.00
#
_symmetry.space_group_name_H-M   'P 1'
#
loop_
_entity.id
_entity.type
_entity.pdbx_description
1 polymer ?
#
loop_
_entity_poly.entity_id
_entity_poly.type
_entity_poly.pdbx_seq_one_letter_code
_entity_poly.pdbx_strand_id
1 'polypeptide(L)'
;MKKILLSLTLLAGVTAIAQTTLVPDPLFEQALVDMEIDTDGLVNGQIATADAEAVTTLDISYLFGWSGNPEDYIQDVTGLEAFVNLENLTIRGTMIDNLDVSALVKLKDLNCADNMLESIDVSNNPLLEIIMVNGGGDVLPLNSISEIDLSNNPLIKQIIAIGIGKIDLRNGNNNPDMLINVSAGGWGLPPEVIVGNTCIEVDDAPTAQNGGAPYSEWTIQHINRSYNYAAECIMGIDDIAAKISIYPNPASGILYVNAPEGASLQIIDFSGRVVSQYHNVNQSVSLSGIATGTYLVKLVSGQQVETQKIIIKS
;
A
#
# COMPACT_ATOMS: atom_id res chain seq x y z
N MET A 1 26.16 33.70 -76.88
CA MET A 1 25.96 34.30 -75.54
C MET A 1 25.15 33.33 -74.69
N LYS A 2 25.78 32.51 -73.85
CA LYS A 2 25.08 31.60 -72.92
C LYS A 2 24.86 32.35 -71.60
N LYS A 3 23.61 32.69 -71.29
CA LYS A 3 23.23 33.29 -70.00
C LYS A 3 23.23 32.19 -68.94
N ILE A 4 24.20 32.21 -68.04
CA ILE A 4 24.23 31.37 -66.84
C ILE A 4 23.22 31.98 -65.88
N LEU A 5 22.13 31.27 -65.62
CA LEU A 5 21.15 31.62 -64.60
C LEU A 5 21.72 31.16 -63.25
N LEU A 6 22.29 32.09 -62.48
CA LEU A 6 22.76 31.83 -61.12
C LEU A 6 21.55 31.88 -60.20
N SER A 7 20.95 30.73 -59.93
CA SER A 7 19.90 30.58 -58.91
C SER A 7 20.54 30.63 -57.52
N LEU A 8 20.46 31.80 -56.89
CA LEU A 8 20.89 32.04 -55.52
C LEU A 8 19.81 31.46 -54.59
N THR A 9 19.96 30.21 -54.14
CA THR A 9 19.14 29.65 -53.06
C THR A 9 19.57 30.28 -51.75
N LEU A 10 18.77 31.24 -51.26
CA LEU A 10 18.90 31.80 -49.93
C LEU A 10 18.50 30.71 -48.93
N LEU A 11 19.49 30.02 -48.36
CA LEU A 11 19.28 29.06 -47.28
C LEU A 11 19.03 29.88 -46.00
N ALA A 12 17.76 30.22 -45.75
CA ALA A 12 17.36 30.74 -44.45
C ALA A 12 17.57 29.61 -43.44
N GLY A 13 18.64 29.70 -42.65
CA GLY A 13 18.90 28.78 -41.54
C GLY A 13 17.81 28.95 -40.50
N VAL A 14 16.82 28.05 -40.52
CA VAL A 14 15.87 27.90 -39.42
C VAL A 14 16.63 27.20 -38.31
N THR A 15 17.00 27.93 -37.26
CA THR A 15 17.46 27.31 -36.02
C THR A 15 16.25 26.66 -35.38
N ALA A 16 16.10 25.35 -35.53
CA ALA A 16 15.16 24.58 -34.71
C ALA A 16 15.70 24.60 -33.28
N ILE A 17 14.98 25.26 -32.37
CA ILE A 17 15.26 25.15 -30.95
C ILE A 17 14.63 23.82 -30.51
N ALA A 18 15.41 22.95 -29.89
CA ALA A 18 14.87 21.74 -29.28
C ALA A 18 13.87 22.17 -28.18
N GLN A 19 12.70 21.55 -28.15
CA GLN A 19 11.78 21.75 -27.04
C GLN A 19 12.46 21.25 -25.77
N THR A 20 12.38 22.03 -24.70
CA THR A 20 12.93 21.67 -23.39
C THR A 20 11.79 21.48 -22.39
N THR A 21 12.05 20.61 -21.42
CA THR A 21 11.21 20.33 -20.26
C THR A 21 11.90 20.90 -19.03
N LEU A 22 11.16 21.61 -18.18
CA LEU A 22 11.69 22.17 -16.93
C LEU A 22 12.00 21.04 -15.94
N VAL A 23 13.19 21.06 -15.35
CA VAL A 23 13.65 20.13 -14.30
C VAL A 23 14.30 20.96 -13.18
N PRO A 24 13.52 21.55 -12.27
CA PRO A 24 14.00 22.60 -11.37
C PRO A 24 14.84 22.08 -10.19
N ASP A 25 14.72 20.81 -9.83
CA ASP A 25 15.53 20.17 -8.80
C ASP A 25 16.91 19.80 -9.37
N PRO A 26 18.01 20.43 -8.91
CA PRO A 26 19.33 20.20 -9.47
C PRO A 26 19.87 18.79 -9.17
N LEU A 27 19.39 18.10 -8.13
CA LEU A 27 19.78 16.72 -7.84
C LEU A 27 19.04 15.75 -8.77
N PHE A 28 17.78 16.03 -9.10
CA PHE A 28 17.07 15.25 -10.11
C PHE A 28 17.72 15.41 -11.49
N GLU A 29 18.01 16.64 -11.91
CA GLU A 29 18.70 16.90 -13.17
C GLU A 29 20.11 16.29 -13.20
N GLN A 30 20.88 16.41 -12.12
CA GLN A 30 22.19 15.76 -12.02
C GLN A 30 22.08 14.23 -12.16
N ALA A 31 21.04 13.61 -11.61
CA ALA A 31 20.80 12.18 -11.81
C ALA A 31 20.55 11.83 -13.28
N LEU A 32 19.80 12.66 -14.01
CA LEU A 32 19.57 12.48 -15.45
C LEU A 32 20.87 12.64 -16.27
N VAL A 33 21.71 13.60 -15.91
CA VAL A 33 23.05 13.79 -16.50
C VAL A 33 23.94 12.57 -16.22
N ASP A 34 24.00 12.09 -14.98
CA ASP A 34 24.83 10.95 -14.58
C ASP A 34 24.42 9.64 -15.24
N MET A 35 23.13 9.51 -15.60
CA MET A 35 22.57 8.38 -16.36
C MET A 35 22.75 8.53 -17.89
N GLU A 36 23.38 9.61 -18.36
CA GLU A 36 23.50 9.96 -19.78
C GLU A 36 22.14 10.14 -20.49
N ILE A 37 21.09 10.46 -19.73
CA ILE A 37 19.76 10.78 -20.26
C ILE A 37 19.74 12.23 -20.74
N ASP A 38 20.22 13.16 -19.92
CA ASP A 38 20.32 14.57 -20.31
C ASP A 38 21.55 14.79 -21.20
N THR A 39 21.32 14.88 -22.51
CA THR A 39 22.39 14.79 -23.52
C THR A 39 23.25 16.05 -23.63
N ASP A 40 22.79 17.19 -23.10
CA ASP A 40 23.62 18.40 -23.05
C ASP A 40 24.65 18.34 -21.92
N GLY A 41 24.44 17.47 -20.93
CA GLY A 41 25.32 17.20 -19.81
C GLY A 41 25.45 18.35 -18.81
N LEU A 42 24.50 19.29 -18.80
CA LEU A 42 24.50 20.48 -17.95
C LEU A 42 23.37 20.38 -16.92
N VAL A 43 23.67 20.72 -15.67
CA VAL A 43 22.63 20.98 -14.66
C VAL A 43 22.20 22.44 -14.78
N ASN A 44 21.20 22.71 -15.62
CA ASN A 44 20.76 24.05 -16.03
C ASN A 44 19.25 24.32 -15.80
N GLY A 45 18.56 23.42 -15.11
CA GLY A 45 17.14 23.48 -14.77
C GLY A 45 16.22 22.93 -15.84
N GLN A 46 16.72 22.21 -16.85
CA GLN A 46 15.92 21.69 -17.96
C GLN A 46 16.61 20.54 -18.69
N ILE A 47 15.80 19.68 -19.30
CA ILE A 47 16.26 18.63 -20.21
C ILE A 47 15.65 18.84 -21.60
N ALA A 48 16.29 18.35 -22.66
CA ALA A 48 15.63 18.25 -23.96
C ALA A 48 14.40 17.31 -23.84
N THR A 49 13.22 17.75 -24.29
CA THR A 49 11.99 16.93 -24.21
C THR A 49 12.17 15.60 -24.96
N ALA A 50 12.91 15.61 -26.08
CA ALA A 50 13.21 14.40 -26.84
C ALA A 50 14.05 13.37 -26.05
N ASP A 51 14.90 13.81 -25.13
CA ASP A 51 15.71 12.93 -24.30
C ASP A 51 14.82 12.21 -23.28
N ALA A 52 13.93 12.95 -22.61
CA ALA A 52 12.91 12.37 -21.72
C ALA A 52 11.98 11.39 -22.46
N GLU A 53 11.52 11.75 -23.66
CA GLU A 53 10.66 10.90 -24.49
C GLU A 53 11.35 9.60 -24.95
N ALA A 54 12.69 9.55 -25.01
CA ALA A 54 13.43 8.35 -25.41
C ALA A 54 13.51 7.29 -24.30
N VAL A 55 13.22 7.66 -23.04
CA VAL A 55 13.40 6.80 -21.88
C VAL A 55 12.18 5.90 -21.67
N THR A 56 12.44 4.60 -21.49
CA THR A 56 11.42 3.59 -21.14
C THR A 56 11.56 3.05 -19.72
N THR A 57 12.72 3.27 -19.09
CA THR A 57 13.00 2.85 -17.71
C THR A 57 13.80 3.95 -17.02
N LEU A 58 13.35 4.37 -15.84
CA LEU A 58 14.01 5.36 -15.01
C LEU A 58 14.10 4.82 -13.58
N ASP A 59 15.31 4.80 -13.03
CA ASP A 59 15.58 4.37 -11.66
C ASP A 59 16.47 5.41 -10.96
N ILE A 60 15.86 6.24 -10.12
CA ILE A 60 16.55 7.28 -9.33
C ILE A 60 16.68 6.88 -7.85
N SER A 61 16.87 5.59 -7.57
CA SER A 61 16.94 5.06 -6.20
C SER A 61 18.26 5.33 -5.47
N TYR A 62 18.18 5.89 -4.25
CA TYR A 62 19.29 6.01 -3.30
C TYR A 62 20.60 6.63 -3.85
N LEU A 63 20.50 7.51 -4.84
CA LEU A 63 21.67 7.99 -5.59
C LEU A 63 22.67 8.80 -4.73
N PHE A 64 22.22 9.45 -3.65
CA PHE A 64 23.03 10.39 -2.88
C PHE A 64 23.52 9.87 -1.52
N GLY A 65 23.24 8.60 -1.19
CA GLY A 65 23.62 7.99 0.09
C GLY A 65 22.97 8.66 1.32
N TRP A 66 23.19 8.10 2.52
CA TRP A 66 22.65 8.71 3.74
C TRP A 66 23.56 9.84 4.23
N SER A 67 23.11 11.08 4.10
CA SER A 67 23.81 12.26 4.67
C SER A 67 23.22 12.74 5.99
N GLY A 68 21.99 12.34 6.31
CA GLY A 68 21.20 12.88 7.41
C GLY A 68 20.72 14.33 7.21
N ASN A 69 21.02 14.95 6.06
CA ASN A 69 20.54 16.27 5.68
C ASN A 69 19.53 16.15 4.52
N PRO A 70 18.27 16.57 4.70
CA PRO A 70 17.25 16.49 3.65
C PRO A 70 17.61 17.18 2.33
N GLU A 71 18.43 18.23 2.37
CA GLU A 71 18.84 18.99 1.17
C GLU A 71 19.75 18.20 0.22
N ASP A 72 20.25 17.03 0.64
CA ASP A 72 21.08 16.16 -0.21
C ASP A 72 20.26 15.10 -0.97
N TYR A 73 18.92 15.16 -0.89
CA TYR A 73 18.01 14.25 -1.58
C TYR A 73 17.18 14.99 -2.62
N ILE A 74 16.80 14.26 -3.68
CA ILE A 74 15.78 14.70 -4.63
C ILE A 74 14.49 14.96 -3.85
N GLN A 75 13.93 16.16 -4.00
CA GLN A 75 12.70 16.59 -3.33
C GLN A 75 11.61 16.98 -4.34
N ASP A 76 11.98 17.29 -5.58
CA ASP A 76 11.04 17.63 -6.64
C ASP A 76 11.41 16.90 -7.94
N VAL A 77 10.42 16.21 -8.54
CA VAL A 77 10.54 15.48 -9.81
C VAL A 77 9.75 16.15 -10.94
N THR A 78 9.46 17.45 -10.81
CA THR A 78 8.91 18.27 -11.91
C THR A 78 9.74 18.06 -13.18
N GLY A 79 9.05 17.83 -14.30
CA GLY A 79 9.63 17.42 -15.58
C GLY A 79 9.45 15.93 -15.89
N LEU A 80 9.11 15.10 -14.89
CA LEU A 80 8.79 13.68 -15.07
C LEU A 80 7.63 13.46 -16.06
N GLU A 81 6.71 14.42 -16.19
CA GLU A 81 5.60 14.37 -17.14
C GLU A 81 6.02 14.30 -18.62
N ALA A 82 7.27 14.65 -18.94
CA ALA A 82 7.80 14.53 -20.30
C ALA A 82 8.25 13.10 -20.67
N PHE A 83 8.36 12.20 -19.68
CA PHE A 83 8.77 10.80 -19.88
C PHE A 83 7.59 9.93 -20.37
N VAL A 84 6.88 10.39 -21.40
CA VAL A 84 5.60 9.79 -21.88
C VAL A 84 5.71 8.36 -22.40
N ASN A 85 6.93 7.87 -22.63
CA ASN A 85 7.22 6.49 -23.06
C ASN A 85 7.69 5.58 -21.92
N LEU A 86 7.71 6.08 -20.68
CA LEU A 86 8.16 5.33 -19.52
C LEU A 86 7.25 4.14 -19.22
N GLU A 87 7.85 2.96 -19.10
CA GLU A 87 7.17 1.72 -18.72
C GLU A 87 7.53 1.28 -17.30
N ASN A 88 8.73 1.62 -16.82
CA ASN A 88 9.21 1.25 -15.49
C ASN A 88 9.77 2.47 -14.77
N LEU A 89 9.22 2.79 -13.60
CA LEU A 89 9.66 3.90 -12.76
C LEU A 89 10.00 3.40 -11.37
N THR A 90 11.25 3.60 -10.97
CA THR A 90 11.69 3.40 -9.59
C THR A 90 12.20 4.72 -9.02
N ILE A 91 11.53 5.22 -7.97
CA ILE A 91 11.91 6.41 -7.21
C ILE A 91 11.93 6.00 -5.74
N ARG A 92 13.11 5.67 -5.21
CA ARG A 92 13.24 5.22 -3.82
C ARG A 92 14.32 5.95 -3.06
N GLY A 93 14.11 6.14 -1.77
CA GLY A 93 15.06 6.83 -0.92
C GLY A 93 15.29 8.27 -1.38
N THR A 94 14.25 8.89 -1.91
CA THR A 94 14.20 10.33 -2.17
C THR A 94 13.31 10.97 -1.09
N MET A 95 13.20 12.30 -1.08
CA MET A 95 12.36 13.02 -0.12
C MET A 95 11.21 13.74 -0.81
N ILE A 96 10.71 13.17 -1.91
CA ILE A 96 9.50 13.71 -2.56
C ILE A 96 8.27 13.49 -1.68
N ASP A 97 7.44 14.52 -1.58
CA ASP A 97 6.12 14.48 -0.91
C ASP A 97 4.95 14.48 -1.92
N ASN A 98 5.26 14.73 -3.19
CA ASN A 98 4.32 14.67 -4.32
C ASN A 98 4.92 13.89 -5.50
N LEU A 99 4.09 13.06 -6.13
CA LEU A 99 4.45 12.30 -7.32
C LEU A 99 3.26 12.29 -8.29
N ASP A 100 3.39 13.02 -9.40
CA ASP A 100 2.41 13.00 -10.49
C ASP A 100 2.86 12.03 -11.58
N VAL A 101 2.11 10.94 -11.76
CA VAL A 101 2.33 9.92 -12.80
C VAL A 101 1.26 9.96 -13.90
N SER A 102 0.41 10.99 -13.93
CA SER A 102 -0.76 11.04 -14.83
C SER A 102 -0.41 11.07 -16.32
N ALA A 103 0.75 11.64 -16.68
CA ALA A 103 1.27 11.66 -18.05
C ALA A 103 1.92 10.32 -18.47
N LEU A 104 2.24 9.44 -17.51
CA LEU A 104 2.96 8.18 -17.72
C LEU A 104 2.00 7.05 -18.11
N VAL A 105 1.21 7.26 -19.17
CA VAL A 105 0.13 6.35 -19.59
C VAL A 105 0.61 4.96 -20.02
N LYS A 106 1.92 4.77 -20.24
CA LYS A 106 2.55 3.49 -20.57
C LYS A 106 3.16 2.75 -19.38
N LEU A 107 3.07 3.33 -18.18
CA LEU A 107 3.67 2.79 -16.96
C LEU A 107 3.05 1.43 -16.61
N LYS A 108 3.93 0.44 -16.43
CA LYS A 108 3.61 -0.94 -16.05
C LYS A 108 4.10 -1.27 -14.66
N ASP A 109 5.28 -0.78 -14.30
CA ASP A 109 5.90 -1.04 -13.01
C ASP A 109 6.22 0.29 -12.30
N LEU A 110 5.58 0.52 -11.16
CA LEU A 110 5.81 1.68 -10.30
C LEU A 110 6.35 1.25 -8.95
N ASN A 111 7.53 1.74 -8.59
CA ASN A 111 8.08 1.60 -7.26
C ASN A 111 8.45 2.99 -6.70
N CYS A 112 7.58 3.51 -5.85
CA CYS A 112 7.75 4.80 -5.18
C CYS A 112 7.93 4.65 -3.66
N ALA A 113 8.43 3.50 -3.22
CA ALA A 113 8.70 3.21 -1.81
C ALA A 113 9.80 4.12 -1.24
N ASP A 114 9.81 4.28 0.09
CA ASP A 114 10.85 5.03 0.82
C ASP A 114 10.95 6.52 0.38
N ASN A 115 9.83 7.25 0.37
CA ASN A 115 9.74 8.70 0.14
C ASN A 115 8.91 9.37 1.26
N MET A 116 8.28 10.53 1.02
CA MET A 116 7.39 11.22 1.98
C MET A 116 5.95 11.35 1.47
N LEU A 117 5.52 10.47 0.56
CA LEU A 117 4.20 10.53 -0.05
C LEU A 117 3.11 10.21 0.98
N GLU A 118 2.05 11.02 1.00
CA GLU A 118 0.82 10.74 1.77
C GLU A 118 -0.27 10.08 0.94
N SER A 119 -0.20 10.22 -0.39
CA SER A 119 -1.13 9.64 -1.35
C SER A 119 -0.43 9.34 -2.67
N ILE A 120 -1.07 8.53 -3.52
CA ILE A 120 -0.64 8.30 -4.89
C ILE A 120 -1.87 8.09 -5.77
N ASP A 121 -1.97 8.86 -6.86
CA ASP A 121 -3.02 8.70 -7.87
C ASP A 121 -2.45 7.93 -9.08
N VAL A 122 -2.96 6.72 -9.30
CA VAL A 122 -2.61 5.87 -10.45
C VAL A 122 -3.80 5.65 -11.40
N SER A 123 -4.83 6.49 -11.31
CA SER A 123 -6.06 6.36 -12.11
C SER A 123 -5.85 6.52 -13.62
N ASN A 124 -4.76 7.19 -14.02
CA ASN A 124 -4.38 7.41 -15.43
C ASN A 124 -3.33 6.40 -15.93
N ASN A 125 -3.03 5.34 -15.18
CA ASN A 125 -2.04 4.31 -15.53
C ASN A 125 -2.71 2.95 -15.76
N PRO A 126 -3.55 2.78 -16.80
CA PRO A 126 -4.35 1.56 -16.99
C PRO A 126 -3.51 0.33 -17.34
N LEU A 127 -2.23 0.51 -17.70
CA LEU A 127 -1.29 -0.56 -18.00
C LEU A 127 -0.49 -1.02 -16.77
N LEU A 128 -0.75 -0.46 -15.59
CA LEU A 128 0.00 -0.79 -14.38
C LEU A 128 -0.24 -2.25 -13.96
N GLU A 129 0.86 -3.00 -13.83
CA GLU A 129 0.89 -4.40 -13.45
C GLU A 129 1.47 -4.57 -12.03
N ILE A 130 2.48 -3.78 -11.67
CA ILE A 130 3.17 -3.87 -10.38
C ILE A 130 3.21 -2.50 -9.71
N ILE A 131 2.83 -2.46 -8.44
CA ILE A 131 2.94 -1.26 -7.61
C ILE A 131 3.61 -1.58 -6.27
N MET A 132 4.59 -0.76 -5.91
CA MET A 132 5.28 -0.79 -4.62
C MET A 132 5.29 0.61 -4.02
N VAL A 133 4.55 0.84 -2.93
CA VAL A 133 4.40 2.18 -2.33
C VAL A 133 5.06 2.32 -0.97
N ASN A 134 5.26 1.24 -0.23
CA ASN A 134 5.80 1.31 1.13
C ASN A 134 7.04 0.42 1.23
N GLY A 135 8.14 0.97 1.73
CA GLY A 135 9.39 0.25 1.94
C GLY A 135 9.56 -0.24 3.38
N GLY A 136 10.75 -0.70 3.72
CA GLY A 136 11.07 -1.21 5.05
C GLY A 136 12.46 -0.78 5.49
N GLY A 137 12.54 0.00 6.57
CA GLY A 137 13.82 0.41 7.17
C GLY A 137 13.65 1.32 8.40
N ASP A 138 14.69 1.34 9.24
CA ASP A 138 14.78 2.09 10.52
C ASP A 138 15.00 3.62 10.37
N VAL A 139 15.56 4.11 9.25
CA VAL A 139 16.13 5.48 9.17
C VAL A 139 16.02 6.11 7.77
N LEU A 140 14.93 5.89 7.04
CA LEU A 140 14.74 6.50 5.71
C LEU A 140 13.41 7.23 5.64
N PRO A 141 13.22 8.18 4.69
CA PRO A 141 11.89 8.72 4.43
C PRO A 141 10.93 7.55 4.18
N LEU A 142 9.77 7.58 4.84
CA LEU A 142 8.74 6.57 4.73
C LEU A 142 7.43 7.23 4.29
N ASN A 143 6.84 6.69 3.23
CA ASN A 143 5.51 7.10 2.81
C ASN A 143 4.51 6.85 3.93
N SER A 144 3.53 7.73 4.03
CA SER A 144 2.39 7.64 4.95
C SER A 144 1.09 7.29 4.22
N ILE A 145 1.20 6.60 3.07
CA ILE A 145 0.06 6.17 2.26
C ILE A 145 -0.76 5.13 3.03
N SER A 146 -1.99 5.49 3.38
CA SER A 146 -2.92 4.64 4.13
C SER A 146 -3.94 3.91 3.25
N GLU A 147 -4.17 4.42 2.04
CA GLU A 147 -5.07 3.83 1.05
C GLU A 147 -4.49 3.91 -0.37
N ILE A 148 -4.78 2.89 -1.18
CA ILE A 148 -4.51 2.91 -2.62
C ILE A 148 -5.80 2.54 -3.35
N ASP A 149 -6.19 3.37 -4.31
CA ASP A 149 -7.23 3.06 -5.28
C ASP A 149 -6.61 2.45 -6.54
N LEU A 150 -6.91 1.19 -6.82
CA LEU A 150 -6.49 0.46 -8.02
C LEU A 150 -7.67 0.09 -8.92
N SER A 151 -8.84 0.69 -8.72
CA SER A 151 -10.08 0.42 -9.47
C SER A 151 -9.94 0.73 -10.97
N ASN A 152 -9.01 1.61 -11.36
CA ASN A 152 -8.71 1.95 -12.76
C ASN A 152 -7.48 1.21 -13.33
N ASN A 153 -6.95 0.21 -12.60
CA ASN A 153 -5.75 -0.53 -13.00
C ASN A 153 -6.10 -2.01 -13.23
N PRO A 154 -6.76 -2.35 -14.36
CA PRO A 154 -7.25 -3.69 -14.63
C PRO A 154 -6.13 -4.71 -14.91
N LEU A 155 -4.86 -4.30 -15.06
CA LEU A 155 -3.75 -5.24 -15.29
C LEU A 155 -2.93 -5.56 -14.03
N ILE A 156 -3.32 -5.00 -12.87
CA ILE A 156 -2.56 -5.19 -11.63
C ILE A 156 -2.48 -6.68 -11.25
N LYS A 157 -1.27 -7.13 -10.94
CA LYS A 157 -0.96 -8.50 -10.53
C LYS A 157 -0.13 -8.56 -9.24
N GLN A 158 0.58 -7.49 -8.91
CA GLN A 158 1.45 -7.46 -7.73
C GLN A 158 1.38 -6.13 -6.99
N ILE A 159 1.14 -6.20 -5.69
CA ILE A 159 1.00 -5.05 -4.79
C ILE A 159 1.89 -5.26 -3.58
N ILE A 160 2.83 -4.34 -3.35
CA ILE A 160 3.64 -4.30 -2.13
C ILE A 160 3.32 -2.99 -1.40
N ALA A 161 2.50 -3.10 -0.36
CA ALA A 161 1.95 -1.98 0.39
C ALA A 161 1.97 -2.33 1.89
N ILE A 162 3.18 -2.35 2.46
CA ILE A 162 3.43 -2.63 3.87
C ILE A 162 2.61 -1.67 4.75
N GLY A 163 1.88 -2.20 5.73
CA GLY A 163 1.16 -1.38 6.71
C GLY A 163 -0.09 -0.64 6.20
N ILE A 164 -0.54 -0.91 4.97
CA ILE A 164 -1.66 -0.17 4.36
C ILE A 164 -3.02 -0.48 4.99
N GLY A 165 -3.87 0.53 5.17
CA GLY A 165 -5.22 0.38 5.72
C GLY A 165 -6.23 -0.12 4.68
N LYS A 166 -6.17 0.38 3.45
CA LYS A 166 -7.14 0.07 2.40
C LYS A 166 -6.49 -0.16 1.03
N ILE A 167 -6.99 -1.15 0.30
CA ILE A 167 -6.70 -1.36 -1.13
C ILE A 167 -8.03 -1.53 -1.86
N ASP A 168 -8.31 -0.69 -2.87
CA ASP A 168 -9.45 -0.89 -3.76
C ASP A 168 -9.04 -1.66 -5.02
N LEU A 169 -9.49 -2.92 -5.15
CA LEU A 169 -9.27 -3.78 -6.31
C LEU A 169 -10.58 -4.05 -7.07
N ARG A 170 -11.54 -3.13 -7.04
CA ARG A 170 -12.76 -3.21 -7.86
C ARG A 170 -12.50 -2.79 -9.31
N ASN A 171 -11.56 -3.48 -9.93
CA ASN A 171 -10.99 -3.15 -11.24
C ASN A 171 -11.50 -4.06 -12.37
N GLY A 172 -12.45 -4.96 -12.07
CA GLY A 172 -12.98 -5.92 -13.02
C GLY A 172 -11.98 -7.02 -13.43
N ASN A 173 -10.80 -7.10 -12.80
CA ASN A 173 -9.78 -8.11 -13.07
C ASN A 173 -9.10 -8.61 -11.80
N ASN A 174 -9.90 -9.16 -10.89
CA ASN A 174 -9.44 -9.96 -9.76
C ASN A 174 -8.82 -11.31 -10.21
N ASN A 175 -7.74 -11.29 -11.00
CA ASN A 175 -7.10 -12.48 -11.58
C ASN A 175 -6.60 -13.48 -10.49
N PRO A 176 -6.47 -14.79 -10.79
CA PRO A 176 -6.08 -15.79 -9.79
C PRO A 176 -4.63 -15.69 -9.33
N ASP A 177 -3.73 -15.11 -10.13
CA ASP A 177 -2.29 -15.04 -9.84
C ASP A 177 -1.89 -13.80 -9.02
N MET A 178 -2.85 -13.19 -8.32
CA MET A 178 -2.63 -11.96 -7.57
C MET A 178 -1.67 -12.16 -6.40
N LEU A 179 -0.64 -11.31 -6.33
CA LEU A 179 0.34 -11.25 -5.25
C LEU A 179 0.16 -9.97 -4.44
N ILE A 180 -0.22 -10.09 -3.17
CA ILE A 180 -0.44 -8.94 -2.29
C ILE A 180 0.47 -9.08 -1.07
N ASN A 181 1.31 -8.08 -0.79
CA ASN A 181 2.07 -8.01 0.45
C ASN A 181 1.68 -6.76 1.24
N VAL A 182 0.98 -7.02 2.34
CA VAL A 182 0.52 -6.02 3.31
C VAL A 182 1.04 -6.34 4.70
N SER A 183 2.13 -7.11 4.79
CA SER A 183 2.76 -7.42 6.07
C SER A 183 3.02 -6.12 6.85
N ALA A 184 2.87 -6.18 8.16
CA ALA A 184 3.52 -5.21 9.02
C ALA A 184 5.03 -5.44 8.85
N GLY A 185 5.77 -4.44 8.40
CA GLY A 185 7.11 -4.64 7.83
C GLY A 185 8.17 -5.13 8.83
N GLY A 186 9.43 -5.11 8.39
CA GLY A 186 10.57 -5.62 9.14
C GLY A 186 10.99 -4.74 10.33
N TRP A 187 12.12 -5.10 10.94
CA TRP A 187 12.76 -4.30 12.00
C TRP A 187 12.86 -2.82 11.59
N GLY A 188 12.35 -1.94 12.45
CA GLY A 188 12.53 -0.48 12.33
C GLY A 188 11.35 0.37 11.88
N LEU A 189 10.18 -0.23 11.64
CA LEU A 189 8.96 0.55 11.43
C LEU A 189 8.35 1.06 12.75
N PRO A 190 7.66 2.22 12.75
CA PRO A 190 6.89 2.68 13.91
C PRO A 190 5.82 1.64 14.32
N PRO A 191 5.57 1.42 15.63
CA PRO A 191 4.54 0.47 16.12
C PRO A 191 3.14 0.68 15.51
N GLU A 192 2.82 1.92 15.13
CA GLU A 192 1.57 2.34 14.50
C GLU A 192 1.38 1.76 13.08
N VAL A 193 2.48 1.46 12.37
CA VAL A 193 2.48 0.79 11.06
C VAL A 193 2.42 -0.74 11.22
N ILE A 194 2.74 -1.24 12.43
CA ILE A 194 2.98 -2.66 12.71
C ILE A 194 1.71 -3.41 13.13
N VAL A 195 0.65 -2.72 13.56
CA VAL A 195 -0.61 -3.36 13.99
C VAL A 195 -1.78 -2.70 13.28
N GLY A 196 -2.59 -3.51 12.61
CA GLY A 196 -3.77 -3.01 11.91
C GLY A 196 -4.40 -4.09 11.06
N ASN A 197 -5.47 -3.71 10.38
CA ASN A 197 -6.17 -4.55 9.44
C ASN A 197 -6.15 -3.88 8.07
N THR A 198 -5.85 -4.64 7.01
CA THR A 198 -6.01 -4.18 5.64
C THR A 198 -7.37 -4.59 5.12
N CYS A 199 -8.19 -3.61 4.78
CA CYS A 199 -9.43 -3.85 4.05
C CYS A 199 -9.15 -3.86 2.54
N ILE A 200 -9.50 -4.96 1.88
CA ILE A 200 -9.32 -5.16 0.44
C ILE A 200 -10.71 -5.14 -0.21
N GLU A 201 -11.03 -4.07 -0.96
CA GLU A 201 -12.25 -4.03 -1.76
C GLU A 201 -12.05 -4.86 -3.01
N VAL A 202 -13.02 -5.72 -3.32
CA VAL A 202 -12.95 -6.67 -4.45
C VAL A 202 -14.26 -6.68 -5.22
N ASP A 203 -14.22 -7.13 -6.48
CA ASP A 203 -15.38 -7.15 -7.38
C ASP A 203 -16.54 -8.02 -6.84
N ASP A 204 -16.24 -9.15 -6.20
CA ASP A 204 -17.21 -10.08 -5.59
C ASP A 204 -16.81 -10.45 -4.15
N ALA A 205 -17.15 -9.57 -3.21
CA ALA A 205 -16.84 -9.75 -1.80
C ALA A 205 -17.46 -11.00 -1.16
N PRO A 206 -18.74 -11.38 -1.42
CA PRO A 206 -19.29 -12.63 -0.93
C PRO A 206 -18.47 -13.86 -1.37
N THR A 207 -18.03 -13.93 -2.63
CA THR A 207 -17.20 -15.04 -3.10
C THR A 207 -15.83 -15.04 -2.42
N ALA A 208 -15.18 -13.87 -2.30
CA ALA A 208 -13.89 -13.74 -1.64
C ALA A 208 -13.92 -14.16 -0.16
N GLN A 209 -14.94 -13.70 0.58
CA GLN A 209 -15.12 -14.02 2.01
C GLN A 209 -15.38 -15.51 2.25
N ASN A 210 -15.95 -16.22 1.28
CA ASN A 210 -16.19 -17.67 1.34
C ASN A 210 -15.01 -18.49 0.79
N GLY A 211 -13.89 -17.85 0.42
CA GLY A 211 -12.73 -18.53 -0.16
C GLY A 211 -13.01 -19.16 -1.52
N GLY A 212 -13.87 -18.54 -2.33
CA GLY A 212 -14.11 -18.95 -3.71
C GLY A 212 -13.05 -18.43 -4.67
N ALA A 213 -12.87 -19.11 -5.80
CA ALA A 213 -12.04 -18.62 -6.89
C ALA A 213 -12.64 -17.31 -7.47
N PRO A 214 -11.81 -16.36 -7.92
CA PRO A 214 -10.35 -16.44 -8.05
C PRO A 214 -9.57 -16.14 -6.75
N TYR A 215 -10.23 -15.61 -5.73
CA TYR A 215 -9.59 -15.16 -4.48
C TYR A 215 -8.91 -16.27 -3.68
N SER A 216 -9.36 -17.52 -3.81
CA SER A 216 -8.73 -18.69 -3.20
C SER A 216 -7.29 -18.95 -3.67
N GLU A 217 -6.94 -18.46 -4.87
CA GLU A 217 -5.63 -18.64 -5.48
C GLU A 217 -4.66 -17.50 -5.16
N TRP A 218 -5.16 -16.41 -4.57
CA TRP A 218 -4.35 -15.24 -4.25
C TRP A 218 -3.28 -15.57 -3.21
N THR A 219 -2.08 -15.07 -3.44
CA THR A 219 -1.00 -15.12 -2.45
C THR A 219 -0.95 -13.82 -1.69
N ILE A 220 -1.46 -13.84 -0.44
CA ILE A 220 -1.45 -12.66 0.44
C ILE A 220 -0.42 -12.85 1.56
N GLN A 221 0.64 -12.05 1.56
CA GLN A 221 1.60 -11.93 2.66
C GLN A 221 1.11 -10.87 3.65
N HIS A 222 0.92 -11.28 4.91
CA HIS A 222 0.27 -10.47 5.94
C HIS A 222 0.88 -10.78 7.33
N ILE A 223 2.21 -10.85 7.41
CA ILE A 223 2.89 -11.14 8.68
C ILE A 223 2.57 -10.03 9.68
N ASN A 224 2.18 -10.40 10.91
CA ASN A 224 1.81 -9.48 12.00
C ASN A 224 0.68 -8.47 11.67
N ARG A 225 -0.10 -8.72 10.62
CA ARG A 225 -1.24 -7.88 10.21
C ARG A 225 -2.42 -8.76 9.79
N SER A 226 -3.65 -8.31 9.98
CA SER A 226 -4.82 -9.01 9.42
C SER A 226 -5.27 -8.36 8.12
N TYR A 227 -6.09 -9.08 7.34
CA TYR A 227 -6.81 -8.52 6.21
C TYR A 227 -8.23 -9.06 6.15
N ASN A 228 -9.11 -8.35 5.46
CA ASN A 228 -10.45 -8.83 5.11
C ASN A 228 -10.84 -8.35 3.71
N TYR A 229 -11.69 -9.13 3.05
CA TYR A 229 -12.35 -8.69 1.81
C TYR A 229 -13.64 -7.94 2.14
N ALA A 230 -13.95 -6.91 1.36
CA ALA A 230 -15.18 -6.13 1.45
C ALA A 230 -15.67 -5.68 0.07
N ALA A 231 -16.95 -5.32 -0.05
CA ALA A 231 -17.47 -4.63 -1.23
C ALA A 231 -17.23 -3.11 -1.13
N GLU A 232 -17.30 -2.61 0.10
CA GLU A 232 -16.92 -1.27 0.51
C GLU A 232 -16.28 -1.34 1.89
N CYS A 233 -15.08 -0.81 2.01
CA CYS A 233 -14.39 -0.58 3.26
C CYS A 233 -15.06 0.61 3.95
N ILE A 234 -16.04 0.30 4.79
CA ILE A 234 -16.57 1.29 5.72
C ILE A 234 -15.47 1.53 6.75
N MET A 235 -14.89 2.73 6.77
CA MET A 235 -14.11 3.20 7.91
C MET A 235 -15.08 3.39 9.09
N GLY A 236 -15.50 2.27 9.67
CA GLY A 236 -16.18 2.25 10.95
C GLY A 236 -15.19 2.59 12.05
N ILE A 237 -15.69 3.05 13.18
CA ILE A 237 -14.98 3.31 14.44
C ILE A 237 -14.39 2.00 15.05
N ASP A 238 -14.15 0.98 14.23
CA ASP A 238 -13.84 -0.38 14.63
C ASP A 238 -12.33 -0.66 14.80
N ASP A 239 -11.45 0.25 14.39
CA ASP A 239 -10.00 0.15 14.64
C ASP A 239 -9.59 0.48 16.10
N ILE A 240 -10.56 0.69 17.01
CA ILE A 240 -10.32 0.74 18.48
C ILE A 240 -11.21 -0.27 19.23
N ALA A 241 -11.79 -1.26 18.57
CA ALA A 241 -12.43 -2.38 19.26
C ALA A 241 -11.51 -3.60 19.19
N ALA A 242 -10.66 -3.79 20.21
CA ALA A 242 -9.94 -5.05 20.40
C ALA A 242 -10.93 -6.20 20.25
N LYS A 243 -10.78 -6.99 19.18
CA LYS A 243 -11.72 -8.06 18.84
C LYS A 243 -11.83 -9.03 20.02
N ILE A 244 -12.95 -8.94 20.72
CA ILE A 244 -13.24 -9.77 21.86
C ILE A 244 -13.33 -11.22 21.38
N SER A 245 -12.61 -12.13 22.03
CA SER A 245 -12.67 -13.55 21.65
C SER A 245 -12.40 -14.48 22.83
N ILE A 246 -12.97 -15.68 22.74
CA ILE A 246 -12.95 -16.68 23.81
C ILE A 246 -12.56 -18.04 23.21
N TYR A 247 -11.59 -18.71 23.82
CA TYR A 247 -11.04 -19.97 23.32
C TYR A 247 -10.44 -20.84 24.45
N PRO A 248 -10.24 -22.15 24.28
CA PRO A 248 -10.67 -22.96 23.15
C PRO A 248 -12.18 -23.28 23.20
N ASN A 249 -12.76 -23.64 22.06
CA ASN A 249 -14.09 -24.23 21.97
C ASN A 249 -14.02 -25.48 21.08
N PRO A 250 -14.19 -26.71 21.60
CA PRO A 250 -14.56 -27.05 22.99
C PRO A 250 -13.50 -26.70 24.04
N ALA A 251 -13.94 -26.29 25.23
CA ALA A 251 -13.11 -25.95 26.38
C ALA A 251 -12.99 -27.12 27.36
N SER A 252 -11.81 -27.27 27.98
CA SER A 252 -11.58 -28.19 29.11
C SER A 252 -10.74 -27.46 30.16
N GLY A 253 -11.28 -27.37 31.38
CA GLY A 253 -10.63 -26.78 32.55
C GLY A 253 -10.48 -25.24 32.56
N ILE A 254 -10.00 -24.64 31.47
CA ILE A 254 -9.71 -23.20 31.36
C ILE A 254 -10.29 -22.64 30.07
N LEU A 255 -10.75 -21.40 30.15
CA LEU A 255 -11.21 -20.59 29.02
C LEU A 255 -10.39 -19.30 28.96
N TYR A 256 -9.63 -19.12 27.90
CA TYR A 256 -8.87 -17.90 27.61
C TYR A 256 -9.78 -16.84 27.01
N VAL A 257 -9.51 -15.59 27.38
CA VAL A 257 -10.32 -14.42 27.02
C VAL A 257 -9.37 -13.34 26.51
N ASN A 258 -9.58 -12.91 25.27
CA ASN A 258 -8.96 -11.71 24.72
C ASN A 258 -9.98 -10.57 24.79
N ALA A 259 -9.77 -9.59 25.65
CA ALA A 259 -10.66 -8.45 25.83
C ALA A 259 -9.94 -7.28 26.53
N PRO A 260 -10.47 -6.04 26.42
CA PRO A 260 -9.92 -4.89 27.15
C PRO A 260 -9.94 -5.06 28.68
N GLU A 261 -9.06 -4.32 29.36
CA GLU A 261 -8.98 -4.32 30.83
C GLU A 261 -10.32 -3.93 31.48
N GLY A 262 -10.72 -4.66 32.52
CA GLY A 262 -12.00 -4.44 33.21
C GLY A 262 -13.21 -5.20 32.63
N ALA A 263 -13.01 -6.04 31.61
CA ALA A 263 -14.08 -6.87 31.05
C ALA A 263 -14.67 -7.85 32.09
N SER A 264 -15.96 -8.14 31.97
CA SER A 264 -16.67 -9.14 32.78
C SER A 264 -17.20 -10.27 31.91
N LEU A 265 -17.24 -11.48 32.48
CA LEU A 265 -17.63 -12.71 31.79
C LEU A 265 -18.74 -13.41 32.57
N GLN A 266 -19.80 -13.82 31.88
CA GLN A 266 -20.87 -14.66 32.41
C GLN A 266 -20.98 -15.95 31.60
N ILE A 267 -21.05 -17.08 32.27
CA ILE A 267 -21.38 -18.38 31.67
C ILE A 267 -22.83 -18.68 31.98
N ILE A 268 -23.63 -18.87 30.94
CA ILE A 268 -25.10 -18.94 30.99
C ILE A 268 -25.53 -20.27 30.37
N ASP A 269 -26.43 -20.99 31.02
CA ASP A 269 -27.05 -22.18 30.42
C ASP A 269 -28.21 -21.80 29.46
N PHE A 270 -28.72 -22.76 28.69
CA PHE A 270 -29.81 -22.49 27.73
C PHE A 270 -31.16 -22.15 28.37
N SER A 271 -31.30 -22.27 29.69
CA SER A 271 -32.47 -21.75 30.41
C SER A 271 -32.34 -20.26 30.75
N GLY A 272 -31.20 -19.64 30.43
CA GLY A 272 -30.89 -18.25 30.75
C GLY A 272 -30.33 -18.04 32.16
N ARG A 273 -30.04 -19.11 32.90
CA ARG A 273 -29.47 -19.03 34.24
C ARG A 273 -27.96 -18.82 34.16
N VAL A 274 -27.45 -17.85 34.91
CA VAL A 274 -26.02 -17.61 35.10
C VAL A 274 -25.44 -18.71 35.98
N VAL A 275 -24.52 -19.50 35.43
CA VAL A 275 -23.85 -20.63 36.09
C VAL A 275 -22.56 -20.17 36.75
N SER A 276 -21.87 -19.17 36.17
CA SER A 276 -20.67 -18.56 36.74
C SER A 276 -20.49 -17.13 36.25
N GLN A 277 -19.85 -16.28 37.05
CA GLN A 277 -19.60 -14.87 36.73
C GLN A 277 -18.22 -14.43 37.22
N TYR A 278 -17.49 -13.71 36.37
CA TYR A 278 -16.15 -13.21 36.60
C TYR A 278 -16.10 -11.71 36.28
N HIS A 279 -15.34 -10.95 37.06
CA HIS A 279 -15.15 -9.50 36.90
C HIS A 279 -13.67 -9.21 36.69
N ASN A 280 -13.35 -8.17 35.92
CA ASN A 280 -11.99 -7.76 35.60
C ASN A 280 -11.13 -8.91 35.05
N VAL A 281 -11.66 -9.61 34.04
CA VAL A 281 -10.96 -10.73 33.39
C VAL A 281 -9.76 -10.18 32.62
N ASN A 282 -8.57 -10.68 32.92
CA ASN A 282 -7.32 -10.19 32.33
C ASN A 282 -6.80 -11.14 31.23
N GLN A 283 -6.97 -12.47 31.35
CA GLN A 283 -6.41 -13.44 30.37
C GLN A 283 -7.15 -14.78 30.28
N SER A 284 -7.68 -15.29 31.39
CA SER A 284 -8.41 -16.56 31.42
C SER A 284 -9.33 -16.68 32.62
N VAL A 285 -10.28 -17.62 32.54
CA VAL A 285 -11.17 -18.01 33.62
C VAL A 285 -11.13 -19.53 33.80
N SER A 286 -11.18 -19.98 35.06
CA SER A 286 -11.27 -21.41 35.39
C SER A 286 -12.70 -21.89 35.25
N LEU A 287 -12.91 -23.00 34.55
CA LEU A 287 -14.19 -23.69 34.40
C LEU A 287 -14.42 -24.76 35.48
N SER A 288 -13.57 -24.80 36.52
CA SER A 288 -13.68 -25.77 37.60
C SER A 288 -15.05 -25.66 38.29
N GLY A 289 -15.72 -26.79 38.47
CA GLY A 289 -17.05 -26.85 39.08
C GLY A 289 -18.22 -26.62 38.11
N ILE A 290 -17.95 -26.36 36.83
CA ILE A 290 -18.99 -26.29 35.78
C ILE A 290 -19.12 -27.67 35.13
N ALA A 291 -20.35 -28.18 35.04
CA ALA A 291 -20.63 -29.48 34.43
C ALA A 291 -20.31 -29.47 32.93
N THR A 292 -20.05 -30.65 32.37
CA THR A 292 -19.91 -30.81 30.92
C THR A 292 -21.23 -30.51 30.23
N GLY A 293 -21.18 -29.81 29.10
CA GLY A 293 -22.38 -29.33 28.45
C GLY A 293 -22.13 -28.21 27.46
N THR A 294 -23.20 -27.66 26.91
CA THR A 294 -23.14 -26.51 26.01
C THR A 294 -23.67 -25.29 26.74
N TYR A 295 -22.97 -24.16 26.62
CA TYR A 295 -23.23 -22.92 27.33
C TYR A 295 -23.13 -21.73 26.39
N LEU A 296 -23.71 -20.61 26.80
CA LEU A 296 -23.43 -19.30 26.21
C LEU A 296 -22.48 -18.55 27.14
N VAL A 297 -21.42 -17.98 26.60
CA VAL A 297 -20.54 -17.07 27.32
C VAL A 297 -20.82 -15.66 26.84
N LYS A 298 -21.23 -14.80 27.77
CA LYS A 298 -21.46 -13.38 27.54
C LYS A 298 -20.29 -12.59 28.09
N LEU A 299 -19.59 -11.86 27.24
CA LEU A 299 -18.55 -10.92 27.64
C LEU A 299 -19.08 -9.49 27.56
N VAL A 300 -18.73 -8.68 28.56
CA VAL A 300 -19.12 -7.27 28.63
C VAL A 300 -17.89 -6.42 28.91
N SER A 301 -17.60 -5.46 28.05
CA SER A 301 -16.53 -4.46 28.22
C SER A 301 -17.06 -3.08 27.89
N GLY A 302 -17.26 -2.23 28.91
CA GLY A 302 -17.90 -0.92 28.73
C GLY A 302 -19.31 -1.04 28.14
N GLN A 303 -19.51 -0.53 26.92
CA GLN A 303 -20.78 -0.62 26.19
C GLN A 303 -20.85 -1.83 25.24
N GLN A 304 -19.74 -2.54 25.02
CA GLN A 304 -19.68 -3.70 24.13
C GLN A 304 -20.13 -4.98 24.86
N VAL A 305 -20.97 -5.75 24.18
CA VAL A 305 -21.47 -7.04 24.66
C VAL A 305 -21.34 -8.07 23.55
N GLU A 306 -20.58 -9.13 23.80
CA GLU A 306 -20.45 -10.25 22.87
C GLU A 306 -20.93 -11.54 23.51
N THR A 307 -21.58 -12.42 22.74
CA THR A 307 -22.08 -13.71 23.24
C THR A 307 -21.66 -14.83 22.32
N GLN A 308 -20.96 -15.82 22.87
CA GLN A 308 -20.45 -16.97 22.12
C GLN A 308 -20.95 -18.29 22.71
N LYS A 309 -21.36 -19.22 21.86
CA LYS A 309 -21.67 -20.59 22.27
C LYS A 309 -20.38 -21.39 22.48
N ILE A 310 -20.22 -22.01 23.65
CA ILE A 310 -19.10 -22.90 23.96
C ILE A 310 -19.58 -24.30 24.34
N ILE A 311 -18.70 -25.28 24.17
CA ILE A 311 -18.88 -26.66 24.63
C ILE A 311 -17.83 -26.93 25.71
N ILE A 312 -18.26 -27.24 26.94
CA ILE A 312 -17.37 -27.65 28.04
C ILE A 312 -17.31 -29.18 28.09
N LYS A 313 -16.09 -29.72 28.04
CA LYS A 313 -15.80 -31.16 28.13
C LYS A 313 -14.94 -31.44 29.36
N SER A 314 -15.01 -32.70 29.83
CA SER A 314 -14.20 -33.25 30.92
C SER A 314 -12.73 -33.31 30.53
#